data_AF-A0A1F8QJW9-F1
#
_entry.id   AF-A0A1F8QJW9-F1
#
_cell.length_a   1.000
_cell.length_b   1.000
_cell.length_c   1.000
_cell.angle_alpha   90.00
_cell.angle_beta   90.00
_cell.angle_gamma   90.00
#
_symmetry.space_group_name_H-M   'P 1'
#
loop_
_entity.id
_entity.type
_entity.pdbx_description
1 polymer ?
#
loop_
_entity_poly.entity_id
_entity_poly.type
_entity_poly.pdbx_seq_one_letter_code
_entity_poly.pdbx_strand_id
1 'polypeptide(L)'
;MNMPLILRETHMLELCPRAPLNFDATMHKPAHFPSSDNAWEPGARWQTMFWDGQALGLKLEGRGKTDQPKLGLSIWSKEKLSPAFVESLTDEIEYRLCLQTDLSGFNRAFEKDALLGPMIEKWRGMRPVTYSSLYEYLIIAIVLQNATVRRSVNMMQALYEKYGTLLAFDGRELFCFWAPEIIDRATEQELRGLKVGYRAKSIKRITEAFVKKQIDENALRTKTIDEQ
;
A
#
# COMPACT_ATOMS: atom_id res chain seq x y z
N MET A 1 -13.95 -21.13 -1.40
CA MET A 1 -13.20 -20.14 -0.58
C MET A 1 -11.81 -20.71 -0.39
N ASN A 2 -10.77 -19.95 -0.74
CA ASN A 2 -9.39 -20.36 -0.51
C ASN A 2 -9.15 -20.37 1.00
N MET A 3 -8.56 -21.45 1.54
CA MET A 3 -8.16 -21.47 2.94
C MET A 3 -7.09 -20.39 3.17
N PRO A 4 -7.18 -19.62 4.27
CA PRO A 4 -6.19 -18.58 4.54
C PRO A 4 -4.81 -19.19 4.80
N LEU A 5 -3.78 -18.55 4.25
CA LEU A 5 -2.40 -18.84 4.58
C LEU A 5 -2.10 -18.26 5.96
N ILE A 6 -1.91 -19.13 6.94
CA ILE A 6 -1.57 -18.74 8.31
C ILE A 6 -0.10 -18.31 8.37
N LEU A 7 0.14 -17.09 8.84
CA LEU A 7 1.47 -16.54 9.04
C LEU A 7 1.82 -16.46 10.52
N ARG A 8 3.11 -16.36 10.83
CA ARG A 8 3.61 -16.19 12.20
C ARG A 8 4.41 -14.90 12.28
N GLU A 9 4.38 -14.24 13.44
CA GLU A 9 5.23 -13.07 13.66
C GLU A 9 6.68 -13.53 13.60
N THR A 10 7.48 -12.93 12.73
CA THR A 10 8.90 -13.30 12.55
C THR A 10 9.83 -12.19 12.97
N HIS A 11 9.40 -10.92 12.89
CA HIS A 11 10.21 -9.76 13.21
C HIS A 11 9.37 -8.65 13.84
N MET A 12 10.02 -7.89 14.72
CA MET A 12 9.51 -6.64 15.27
C MET A 12 10.63 -5.61 15.24
N LEU A 13 10.31 -4.41 14.75
CA LEU A 13 11.24 -3.31 14.51
C LEU A 13 10.65 -2.01 15.08
N GLU A 14 11.51 -1.03 15.34
CA GLU A 14 11.12 0.34 15.60
C GLU A 14 11.57 1.21 14.42
N LEU A 15 10.65 1.98 13.84
CA LEU A 15 10.96 3.00 12.83
C LEU A 15 10.95 4.38 13.49
N CYS A 16 11.81 5.26 12.98
CA CYS A 16 12.02 6.61 13.50
C CYS A 16 11.69 7.66 12.42
N PRO A 17 10.40 8.04 12.26
CA PRO A 17 10.00 9.06 11.30
C PRO A 17 10.58 10.44 11.64
N ARG A 18 10.72 11.29 10.62
CA ARG A 18 11.00 12.71 10.84
C ARG A 18 9.80 13.39 11.50
N ALA A 19 10.05 14.17 12.55
CA ALA A 19 9.02 14.97 13.18
C ALA A 19 8.60 16.18 12.31
N PRO A 20 7.33 16.63 12.40
CA PRO A 20 6.23 15.99 13.09
C PRO A 20 5.59 14.85 12.27
N LEU A 21 5.02 13.83 12.94
CA LEU A 21 4.19 12.80 12.32
C LEU A 21 2.84 12.67 13.05
N ASN A 22 1.75 12.83 12.31
CA ASN A 22 0.42 12.46 12.79
C ASN A 22 0.11 11.04 12.30
N PHE A 23 0.24 10.05 13.18
CA PHE A 23 0.08 8.63 12.82
C PHE A 23 -1.30 8.34 12.23
N ASP A 24 -2.38 8.65 12.96
CA ASP A 24 -3.72 8.27 12.54
C ASP A 24 -4.15 8.97 11.24
N ALA A 25 -3.87 10.27 11.11
CA ALA A 25 -4.15 11.01 9.89
C ALA A 25 -3.30 10.51 8.70
N THR A 26 -2.12 9.95 8.99
CA THR A 26 -1.25 9.35 7.98
C THR A 26 -1.79 7.98 7.56
N MET A 27 -2.15 7.11 8.51
CA MET A 27 -2.48 5.69 8.31
C MET A 27 -3.94 5.43 7.91
N HIS A 28 -4.84 6.41 8.08
CA HIS A 28 -6.23 6.29 7.68
C HIS A 28 -6.80 7.62 7.19
N LYS A 29 -7.08 7.68 5.88
CA LYS A 29 -7.71 8.85 5.25
C LYS A 29 -9.22 8.60 5.14
N PRO A 30 -10.10 9.51 5.58
CA PRO A 30 -11.56 9.30 5.54
C PRO A 30 -12.15 9.02 4.15
N ALA A 31 -11.46 9.40 3.08
CA ALA A 31 -11.83 9.12 1.68
C ALA A 31 -11.15 7.87 1.10
N HIS A 32 -10.67 6.95 1.95
CA HIS A 32 -9.95 5.75 1.52
C HIS A 32 -10.83 4.83 0.67
N PHE A 33 -10.25 4.29 -0.41
CA PHE A 33 -10.91 3.27 -1.22
C PHE A 33 -11.05 1.98 -0.40
N PRO A 34 -12.26 1.49 -0.11
CA PRO A 34 -12.43 0.30 0.71
C PRO A 34 -11.84 -0.93 0.01
N SER A 35 -10.87 -1.57 0.64
CA SER A 35 -10.20 -2.76 0.13
C SER A 35 -9.97 -3.77 1.26
N SER A 36 -9.99 -5.05 0.91
CA SER A 36 -9.88 -6.17 1.85
C SER A 36 -8.44 -6.55 2.18
N ASP A 37 -7.48 -5.70 1.87
CA ASP A 37 -6.03 -5.90 2.06
C ASP A 37 -5.47 -5.14 3.27
N ASN A 38 -6.30 -4.37 3.96
CA ASN A 38 -5.90 -3.63 5.15
C ASN A 38 -7.05 -3.50 6.16
N ALA A 39 -6.67 -3.25 7.41
CA ALA A 39 -7.56 -2.87 8.50
C ALA A 39 -6.90 -1.76 9.32
N TRP A 40 -7.71 -0.97 10.01
CA TRP A 40 -7.20 0.14 10.81
C TRP A 40 -8.10 0.38 12.03
N GLU A 41 -7.47 0.78 13.13
CA GLU A 41 -8.10 1.39 14.29
C GLU A 41 -7.16 2.46 14.86
N PRO A 42 -7.63 3.38 15.72
CA PRO A 42 -6.78 4.42 16.28
C PRO A 42 -5.50 3.84 16.91
N GLY A 43 -4.34 4.29 16.43
CA GLY A 43 -3.03 3.83 16.89
C GLY A 43 -2.47 2.58 16.19
N ALA A 44 -3.24 1.88 15.34
CA ALA A 44 -2.75 0.70 14.63
C ALA A 44 -3.30 0.53 13.19
N ARG A 45 -2.42 0.11 12.27
CA ARG A 45 -2.78 -0.27 10.90
C ARG A 45 -2.26 -1.66 10.60
N TRP A 46 -3.14 -2.55 10.14
CA TRP A 46 -2.77 -3.82 9.54
C TRP A 46 -2.87 -3.70 8.04
N GLN A 47 -1.91 -4.26 7.32
CA GLN A 47 -1.99 -4.37 5.87
C GLN A 47 -1.19 -5.58 5.39
N THR A 48 -1.48 -6.01 4.17
CA THR A 48 -0.64 -7.00 3.49
C THR A 48 0.33 -6.31 2.56
N MET A 49 1.41 -7.00 2.20
CA MET A 49 2.36 -6.53 1.19
C MET A 49 2.94 -7.72 0.45
N PHE A 50 2.94 -7.67 -0.88
CA PHE A 50 3.72 -8.59 -1.70
C PHE A 50 5.06 -7.94 -2.00
N TRP A 51 6.14 -8.50 -1.46
CA TRP A 51 7.49 -7.95 -1.58
C TRP A 51 8.49 -9.05 -1.90
N ASP A 52 9.25 -8.86 -2.99
CA ASP A 52 10.30 -9.78 -3.46
C ASP A 52 9.88 -11.27 -3.40
N GLY A 53 8.69 -11.55 -3.97
CA GLY A 53 8.14 -12.92 -4.05
C GLY A 53 7.47 -13.43 -2.77
N GLN A 54 7.43 -12.66 -1.69
CA GLN A 54 6.83 -13.04 -0.42
C GLN A 54 5.52 -12.29 -0.16
N ALA A 55 4.49 -13.02 0.28
CA ALA A 55 3.26 -12.44 0.81
C ALA A 55 3.41 -12.23 2.33
N LEU A 56 3.30 -10.98 2.76
CA LEU A 56 3.58 -10.56 4.14
C LEU A 56 2.34 -9.96 4.78
N GLY A 57 2.17 -10.23 6.07
CA GLY A 57 1.29 -9.47 6.95
C GLY A 57 2.11 -8.43 7.70
N LEU A 58 1.63 -7.19 7.78
CA LEU A 58 2.30 -6.08 8.44
C LEU A 58 1.36 -5.44 9.46
N LYS A 59 1.92 -5.05 10.60
CA LYS A 59 1.25 -4.17 11.57
C LYS A 59 2.14 -2.99 11.88
N LEU A 60 1.60 -1.79 11.67
CA LEU A 60 2.21 -0.52 12.05
C LEU A 60 1.48 0.01 13.29
N GLU A 61 2.23 0.40 14.31
CA GLU A 61 1.70 0.93 15.57
C GLU A 61 2.31 2.28 15.89
N GLY A 62 1.47 3.28 16.20
CA GLY A 62 1.94 4.57 16.71
C GLY A 62 2.39 4.45 18.17
N ARG A 63 3.70 4.56 18.43
CA ARG A 63 4.28 4.44 19.78
C ARG A 63 4.83 5.76 20.35
N GLY A 64 5.02 6.77 19.49
CA GLY A 64 5.55 8.08 19.86
C GLY A 64 4.52 9.21 19.88
N LYS A 65 4.98 10.41 20.21
CA LYS A 65 4.17 11.65 20.11
C LYS A 65 4.40 12.31 18.74
N THR A 66 3.53 13.23 18.34
CA THR A 66 3.64 13.92 17.04
C THR A 66 5.02 14.55 16.81
N ASP A 67 5.60 15.21 17.81
CA ASP A 67 6.91 15.88 17.70
C ASP A 67 8.11 14.98 18.02
N GLN A 68 7.87 13.76 18.52
CA GLN A 68 8.87 12.74 18.81
C GLN A 68 8.32 11.37 18.37
N PRO A 69 8.13 11.18 17.05
CA PRO A 69 7.41 10.02 16.56
C PRO A 69 8.27 8.76 16.66
N LYS A 70 7.61 7.65 16.95
CA LYS A 70 8.15 6.29 16.96
C LYS A 70 7.07 5.37 16.44
N LEU A 71 7.41 4.45 15.54
CA LEU A 71 6.49 3.46 15.03
C LEU A 71 6.98 2.05 15.36
N GLY A 72 6.09 1.20 15.85
CA GLY A 72 6.33 -0.24 15.85
C GLY A 72 5.99 -0.81 14.48
N LEU A 73 6.86 -1.66 13.95
CA LEU A 73 6.59 -2.48 12.76
C LEU A 73 6.73 -3.95 13.15
N SER A 74 5.62 -4.69 13.14
CA SER A 74 5.63 -6.15 13.23
C SER A 74 5.41 -6.77 11.85
N ILE A 75 6.15 -7.83 11.55
CA ILE A 75 6.13 -8.54 10.27
C ILE A 75 5.74 -10.00 10.51
N TRP A 76 4.70 -10.44 9.80
CA TRP A 76 4.27 -11.83 9.73
C TRP A 76 4.64 -12.41 8.37
N SER A 77 5.25 -13.59 8.39
CA SER A 77 5.63 -14.32 7.20
C SER A 77 5.48 -15.83 7.42
N LYS A 78 5.50 -16.59 6.32
CA LYS A 78 5.41 -18.05 6.39
C LYS A 78 6.68 -18.64 6.99
N GLU A 79 7.83 -18.12 6.55
CA GLU A 79 9.16 -18.53 6.96
C GLU A 79 9.91 -17.34 7.55
N LYS A 80 10.97 -17.61 8.30
CA LYS A 80 11.85 -16.55 8.82
C LYS A 80 12.57 -15.85 7.66
N LEU A 81 12.47 -14.52 7.62
CA LEU A 81 13.11 -13.66 6.64
C LEU A 81 14.59 -13.43 6.97
N SER A 82 15.42 -13.23 5.94
CA SER A 82 16.83 -12.89 6.13
C SER A 82 16.99 -11.42 6.56
N PRO A 83 18.09 -11.05 7.23
CA PRO A 83 18.34 -9.65 7.59
C PRO A 83 18.29 -8.70 6.39
N ALA A 84 18.90 -9.07 5.26
CA ALA A 84 18.91 -8.25 4.04
C ALA A 84 17.50 -8.06 3.43
N PHE A 85 16.63 -9.07 3.53
CA PHE A 85 15.24 -8.95 3.09
C PHE A 85 14.47 -7.98 3.99
N VAL A 86 14.65 -8.08 5.31
CA VAL A 86 13.99 -7.22 6.28
C VAL A 86 14.45 -5.76 6.13
N GLU A 87 15.73 -5.54 5.85
CA GLU A 87 16.29 -4.23 5.53
C GLU A 87 15.63 -3.63 4.27
N SER A 88 15.61 -4.38 3.15
CA SER A 88 15.00 -3.88 1.90
C SER A 88 13.50 -3.60 2.01
N LEU A 89 12.78 -4.44 2.76
CA LEU A 89 11.36 -4.23 3.07
C LEU A 89 11.16 -2.97 3.92
N THR A 90 12.02 -2.76 4.91
CA THR A 90 11.94 -1.59 5.80
C THR A 90 12.16 -0.31 5.01
N ASP A 91 13.20 -0.25 4.18
CA ASP A 91 13.48 0.88 3.29
C ASP A 91 12.27 1.20 2.39
N GLU A 92 11.63 0.17 1.83
CA GLU A 92 10.44 0.34 1.00
C GLU A 92 9.25 0.89 1.80
N ILE A 93 9.02 0.39 3.02
CA ILE A 93 7.96 0.89 3.90
C ILE A 93 8.21 2.36 4.26
N GLU A 94 9.45 2.73 4.62
CA GLU A 94 9.80 4.11 4.95
C GLU A 94 9.57 5.05 3.76
N TYR A 95 9.96 4.62 2.55
CA TYR A 95 9.74 5.35 1.32
C TYR A 95 8.24 5.55 1.04
N ARG A 96 7.47 4.46 1.00
CA ARG A 96 6.02 4.47 0.68
C ARG A 96 5.21 5.31 1.67
N LEU A 97 5.57 5.25 2.94
CA LEU A 97 4.92 6.03 4.01
C LEU A 97 5.50 7.44 4.18
N CYS A 98 6.48 7.82 3.35
CA CYS A 98 7.10 9.13 3.34
C CYS A 98 7.63 9.55 4.73
N LEU A 99 8.15 8.60 5.51
CA LEU A 99 8.46 8.80 6.93
C LEU A 99 9.55 9.85 7.16
N GLN A 100 10.47 10.01 6.21
CA GLN A 100 11.58 10.96 6.28
C GLN A 100 11.31 12.29 5.57
N THR A 101 10.13 12.49 4.99
CA THR A 101 9.81 13.73 4.24
C THR A 101 9.93 14.96 5.13
N ASP A 102 10.55 16.04 4.66
CA ASP A 102 10.57 17.32 5.37
C ASP A 102 9.40 18.21 4.92
N LEU A 103 8.41 18.39 5.80
CA LEU A 103 7.26 19.25 5.55
C LEU A 103 7.50 20.71 5.93
N SER A 104 8.67 21.05 6.50
CA SER A 104 8.91 22.38 7.07
C SER A 104 8.83 23.49 6.02
N GLY A 105 9.28 23.25 4.79
CA GLY A 105 9.16 24.20 3.69
C GLY A 105 7.71 24.47 3.30
N PHE A 106 6.92 23.42 3.09
CA PHE A 106 5.49 23.51 2.78
C PHE A 106 4.72 24.20 3.89
N ASN A 107 4.93 23.80 5.15
CA ASN A 107 4.24 24.39 6.29
C ASN A 107 4.55 25.89 6.42
N ARG A 108 5.82 26.31 6.34
CA ARG A 108 6.17 27.74 6.42
C ARG A 108 5.56 28.56 5.28
N ALA A 109 5.44 27.99 4.09
CA ALA A 109 4.88 28.69 2.93
C ALA A 109 3.39 28.98 3.09
N PHE A 110 2.65 28.11 3.78
CA PHE A 110 1.19 28.15 3.83
C PHE A 110 0.59 28.32 5.24
N GLU A 111 1.39 28.42 6.30
CA GLU A 111 0.89 28.54 7.69
C GLU A 111 -0.02 29.77 7.91
N LYS A 112 0.20 30.85 7.15
CA LYS A 112 -0.59 32.10 7.22
C LYS A 112 -1.65 32.21 6.12
N ASP A 113 -1.75 31.21 5.26
CA ASP A 113 -2.76 31.19 4.21
C ASP A 113 -4.16 31.02 4.84
N ALA A 114 -5.12 31.86 4.43
CA ALA A 114 -6.44 31.90 5.03
C ALA A 114 -7.25 30.60 4.85
N LEU A 115 -6.96 29.82 3.80
CA LEU A 115 -7.62 28.55 3.50
C LEU A 115 -6.80 27.35 3.99
N LEU A 116 -5.49 27.36 3.74
CA LEU A 116 -4.61 26.22 3.99
C LEU A 116 -4.07 26.19 5.43
N GLY A 117 -3.82 27.34 6.06
CA GLY A 117 -3.26 27.42 7.41
C GLY A 117 -4.04 26.59 8.44
N PRO A 118 -5.37 26.77 8.58
CA PRO A 118 -6.18 25.99 9.50
C PRO A 118 -6.17 24.47 9.21
N MET A 119 -6.05 24.07 7.95
CA MET A 119 -5.98 22.66 7.57
C MET A 119 -4.63 22.04 7.90
N ILE A 120 -3.53 22.79 7.68
CA ILE A 120 -2.17 22.37 8.03
C ILE A 120 -2.04 22.22 9.55
N GLU A 121 -2.60 23.14 10.33
CA GLU A 121 -2.60 23.05 11.79
C GLU A 121 -3.40 21.82 12.27
N LYS A 122 -4.63 21.66 11.76
CA LYS A 122 -5.50 20.52 12.10
C LYS A 122 -4.86 19.16 11.79
N TRP A 123 -4.14 19.05 10.68
CA TRP A 123 -3.54 17.81 10.20
C TRP A 123 -2.01 17.80 10.31
N ARG A 124 -1.46 18.57 11.25
CA ARG A 124 -0.02 18.76 11.42
C ARG A 124 0.73 17.43 11.50
N GLY A 125 1.63 17.18 10.55
CA GLY A 125 2.44 15.96 10.47
C GLY A 125 1.81 14.82 9.65
N MET A 126 0.65 15.03 9.03
CA MET A 126 0.06 14.08 8.09
C MET A 126 0.96 13.90 6.84
N ARG A 127 1.14 12.66 6.39
CA ARG A 127 2.00 12.32 5.23
C ARG A 127 1.22 12.01 3.94
N PRO A 128 1.75 12.38 2.76
CA PRO A 128 1.19 12.01 1.46
C PRO A 128 1.61 10.58 1.07
N VAL A 129 1.17 9.59 1.85
CA VAL A 129 1.59 8.19 1.68
C VAL A 129 1.01 7.51 0.45
N THR A 130 1.74 6.51 -0.05
CA THR A 130 1.22 5.39 -0.86
C THR A 130 1.31 4.10 -0.03
N TYR A 131 0.27 3.27 -0.05
CA TYR A 131 0.30 1.97 0.63
C TYR A 131 0.65 0.81 -0.31
N SER A 132 0.64 1.10 -1.62
CA SER A 132 0.68 0.11 -2.68
C SER A 132 1.92 0.31 -3.55
N SER A 133 2.37 -0.76 -4.20
CA SER A 133 3.33 -0.66 -5.30
C SER A 133 2.72 0.08 -6.49
N LEU A 134 3.55 0.51 -7.45
CA LEU A 134 3.07 1.14 -8.69
C LEU A 134 2.15 0.18 -9.46
N TYR A 135 2.48 -1.11 -9.50
CA TYR A 135 1.63 -2.12 -10.15
C TYR A 135 0.25 -2.20 -9.50
N GLU A 136 0.21 -2.36 -8.18
CA GLU A 136 -1.02 -2.42 -7.39
C GLU A 136 -1.86 -1.15 -7.57
N TYR A 137 -1.22 0.01 -7.50
CA TYR A 137 -1.85 1.30 -7.71
C TYR A 137 -2.49 1.41 -9.09
N LEU A 138 -1.80 0.98 -10.15
CA LEU A 138 -2.33 1.02 -11.52
C LEU A 138 -3.50 0.07 -11.71
N ILE A 139 -3.48 -1.11 -11.09
CA ILE A 139 -4.64 -2.02 -11.08
C ILE A 139 -5.84 -1.34 -10.42
N ILE A 140 -5.65 -0.76 -9.23
CA ILE A 140 -6.71 -0.04 -8.52
C ILE A 140 -7.24 1.11 -9.39
N ALA A 141 -6.35 1.92 -9.96
CA ALA A 141 -6.71 3.03 -10.84
C ALA A 141 -7.55 2.58 -12.04
N ILE A 142 -7.17 1.48 -12.70
CA ILE A 142 -7.94 0.90 -13.81
C ILE A 142 -9.34 0.48 -13.33
N VAL A 143 -9.44 -0.18 -12.19
CA VAL A 143 -10.72 -0.64 -11.62
C VAL A 143 -11.64 0.54 -11.29
N LEU A 144 -11.08 1.68 -10.86
CA LEU A 144 -11.83 2.90 -10.53
C LEU A 144 -12.40 3.66 -11.74
N GLN A 145 -11.86 3.47 -12.95
CA GLN A 145 -12.27 4.23 -14.14
C GLN A 145 -13.76 4.10 -14.44
N ASN A 146 -14.53 5.19 -14.53
CA ASN A 146 -15.95 5.20 -14.93
C ASN A 146 -16.83 4.17 -14.18
N ALA A 147 -16.62 4.01 -12.87
CA ALA A 147 -17.40 3.10 -12.04
C ALA A 147 -17.79 3.76 -10.72
N THR A 148 -18.93 3.34 -10.16
CA THR A 148 -19.28 3.69 -8.78
C THR A 148 -18.35 2.97 -7.81
N VAL A 149 -18.12 3.55 -6.62
CA VAL A 149 -17.27 2.95 -5.58
C VAL A 149 -17.66 1.49 -5.32
N ARG A 150 -18.97 1.22 -5.13
CA ARG A 150 -19.49 -0.14 -4.91
C ARG A 150 -19.10 -1.11 -6.03
N ARG A 151 -19.13 -0.66 -7.30
CA ARG A 151 -18.75 -1.50 -8.43
C ARG A 151 -17.25 -1.79 -8.42
N SER A 152 -16.42 -0.79 -8.13
CA SER A 152 -14.97 -0.93 -8.02
C SER A 152 -14.56 -1.87 -6.89
N VAL A 153 -15.21 -1.76 -5.72
CA VAL A 153 -15.01 -2.68 -4.59
C VAL A 153 -15.31 -4.12 -5.00
N ASN A 154 -16.45 -4.37 -5.67
CA ASN A 154 -16.79 -5.73 -6.13
C ASN A 154 -15.79 -6.28 -7.17
N MET A 155 -15.28 -5.42 -8.06
CA MET A 155 -14.28 -5.82 -9.06
C MET A 155 -12.95 -6.17 -8.40
N MET A 156 -12.49 -5.35 -7.43
CA MET A 156 -11.29 -5.65 -6.65
C MET A 156 -11.45 -6.93 -5.83
N GLN A 157 -12.58 -7.11 -5.16
CA GLN A 157 -12.86 -8.32 -4.39
C GLN A 157 -12.80 -9.58 -5.27
N ALA A 158 -13.42 -9.55 -6.45
CA ALA A 158 -13.38 -10.67 -7.39
C ALA A 158 -11.96 -10.98 -7.90
N LEU A 159 -11.11 -9.95 -8.07
CA LEU A 159 -9.71 -10.13 -8.42
C LEU A 159 -8.92 -10.75 -7.25
N TYR A 160 -9.11 -10.26 -6.02
CA TYR A 160 -8.47 -10.84 -4.84
C TYR A 160 -8.87 -12.30 -4.60
N GLU A 161 -10.15 -12.63 -4.72
CA GLU A 161 -10.64 -13.99 -4.52
C GLU A 161 -10.07 -14.96 -5.56
N LYS A 162 -9.87 -14.51 -6.81
CA LYS A 162 -9.34 -15.36 -7.89
C LYS A 162 -7.82 -15.42 -7.92
N TYR A 163 -7.13 -14.32 -7.70
CA TYR A 163 -5.68 -14.20 -7.94
C TYR A 163 -4.88 -13.84 -6.69
N GLY A 164 -5.49 -13.19 -5.70
CA GLY A 164 -4.85 -12.83 -4.44
C GLY A 164 -4.66 -14.03 -3.52
N THR A 165 -3.88 -13.80 -2.45
CA THR A 165 -3.68 -14.77 -1.38
C THR A 165 -4.34 -14.25 -0.12
N LEU A 166 -5.29 -15.00 0.45
CA LEU A 166 -5.86 -14.64 1.76
C LEU A 166 -4.85 -15.01 2.85
N LEU A 167 -4.42 -14.04 3.66
CA LEU A 167 -3.46 -14.20 4.75
C LEU A 167 -4.19 -14.11 6.10
N ALA A 168 -3.84 -15.00 7.03
CA ALA A 168 -4.29 -14.93 8.42
C ALA A 168 -3.12 -14.60 9.35
N PHE A 169 -3.20 -13.47 10.04
CA PHE A 169 -2.19 -12.99 10.98
C PHE A 169 -2.77 -11.99 11.97
N ASP A 170 -2.23 -11.95 13.20
CA ASP A 170 -2.67 -11.04 14.28
C ASP A 170 -4.21 -10.97 14.47
N GLY A 171 -4.89 -12.11 14.36
CA GLY A 171 -6.35 -12.21 14.46
C GLY A 171 -7.14 -11.58 13.29
N ARG A 172 -6.48 -11.22 12.19
CA ARG A 172 -7.08 -10.65 10.97
C ARG A 172 -6.95 -11.62 9.80
N GLU A 173 -7.92 -11.58 8.90
CA GLU A 173 -7.84 -12.18 7.56
C GLU A 173 -7.85 -11.06 6.52
N LEU A 174 -6.77 -10.91 5.77
CA LEU A 174 -6.61 -9.84 4.77
C LEU A 174 -6.02 -10.42 3.47
N PHE A 175 -6.49 -9.91 2.34
CA PHE A 175 -5.96 -10.33 1.04
C PHE A 175 -4.63 -9.66 0.75
N CYS A 176 -3.68 -10.43 0.21
CA CYS A 176 -2.43 -9.96 -0.36
C CYS A 176 -2.53 -9.96 -1.88
N PHE A 177 -1.96 -8.92 -2.49
CA PHE A 177 -1.85 -8.82 -3.94
C PHE A 177 -1.01 -9.96 -4.53
N TRP A 178 -1.25 -10.22 -5.80
CA TRP A 178 -0.56 -11.21 -6.61
C TRP A 178 0.69 -10.63 -7.28
N ALA A 179 1.60 -11.51 -7.69
CA ALA A 179 2.67 -11.15 -8.62
C ALA A 179 2.10 -10.89 -10.04
N PRO A 180 2.64 -9.93 -10.82
CA PRO A 180 2.17 -9.65 -12.18
C PRO A 180 2.07 -10.89 -13.09
N GLU A 181 2.99 -11.84 -12.96
CA GLU A 181 3.04 -13.08 -13.73
C GLU A 181 1.78 -13.94 -13.57
N ILE A 182 1.05 -13.80 -12.44
CA ILE A 182 -0.22 -14.51 -12.21
C ILE A 182 -1.30 -13.99 -13.18
N ILE A 183 -1.40 -12.67 -13.34
CA ILE A 183 -2.36 -12.06 -14.28
C ILE A 183 -1.89 -12.21 -15.72
N ASP A 184 -0.58 -12.23 -15.98
CA ASP A 184 -0.04 -12.41 -17.33
C ASP A 184 -0.45 -13.77 -17.93
N ARG A 185 -0.53 -14.82 -17.11
CA ARG A 185 -1.02 -16.14 -17.53
C ARG A 185 -2.53 -16.22 -17.78
N ALA A 186 -3.32 -15.33 -17.17
CA ALA A 186 -4.77 -15.33 -17.33
C ALA A 186 -5.18 -14.83 -18.73
N THR A 187 -6.18 -15.42 -19.36
CA THR A 187 -6.72 -14.88 -20.62
C THR A 187 -7.53 -13.60 -20.37
N GLU A 188 -7.69 -12.74 -21.39
CA GLU A 188 -8.58 -11.59 -21.29
C GLU A 188 -10.02 -12.02 -20.95
N GLN A 189 -10.46 -13.15 -21.51
CA GLN A 189 -11.81 -13.68 -21.27
C GLN A 189 -12.01 -14.10 -19.81
N GLU A 190 -11.00 -14.68 -19.16
CA GLU A 190 -11.05 -15.01 -17.73
C GLU A 190 -11.17 -13.77 -16.86
N LEU A 191 -10.44 -12.70 -17.19
CA LEU A 191 -10.58 -11.42 -16.50
C LEU A 191 -11.97 -10.83 -16.72
N ARG A 192 -12.50 -10.88 -17.94
CA ARG A 192 -13.89 -10.46 -18.22
C ARG A 192 -14.91 -11.24 -17.41
N GLY A 193 -14.65 -12.53 -17.16
CA GLY A 193 -15.44 -13.39 -16.27
C GLY A 193 -15.56 -12.85 -14.84
N LEU A 194 -14.56 -12.09 -14.36
CA LEU A 194 -14.60 -11.38 -13.08
C LEU A 194 -15.42 -10.08 -13.12
N LYS A 195 -16.14 -9.83 -14.21
CA LYS A 195 -17.02 -8.67 -14.40
C LYS A 195 -16.27 -7.33 -14.36
N VAL A 196 -14.96 -7.31 -14.66
CA VAL A 196 -14.18 -6.06 -14.79
C VAL A 196 -14.49 -5.29 -16.09
N GLY A 197 -15.18 -5.93 -17.04
CA GLY A 197 -15.66 -5.32 -18.28
C GLY A 197 -14.52 -4.97 -19.24
N TYR A 198 -14.57 -3.80 -19.87
CA TYR A 198 -13.55 -3.34 -20.81
C TYR A 198 -12.15 -3.20 -20.19
N ARG A 199 -12.07 -3.06 -18.85
CA ARG A 199 -10.84 -2.92 -18.08
C ARG A 199 -9.93 -4.14 -18.18
N ALA A 200 -10.47 -5.31 -18.51
CA ALA A 200 -9.69 -6.54 -18.70
C ALA A 200 -8.52 -6.34 -19.67
N LYS A 201 -8.75 -5.61 -20.76
CA LYS A 201 -7.71 -5.28 -21.75
C LYS A 201 -6.61 -4.40 -21.16
N SER A 202 -6.98 -3.37 -20.40
CA SER A 202 -6.02 -2.48 -19.72
C SER A 202 -5.21 -3.22 -18.66
N ILE A 203 -5.86 -4.10 -17.88
CA ILE A 203 -5.20 -4.94 -16.86
C ILE A 203 -4.14 -5.85 -17.52
N LYS A 204 -4.47 -6.50 -18.64
CA LYS A 204 -3.51 -7.33 -19.38
C LYS A 204 -2.35 -6.51 -19.91
N ARG A 205 -2.65 -5.41 -20.60
CA ARG A 205 -1.63 -4.53 -21.18
C ARG A 205 -0.65 -4.00 -20.14
N ILE A 206 -1.14 -3.52 -18.99
CA ILE A 206 -0.24 -3.01 -17.95
C ILE A 206 0.56 -4.13 -17.33
N THR A 207 -0.07 -5.28 -17.05
CA THR A 207 0.62 -6.46 -16.49
C THR A 207 1.74 -6.94 -17.41
N GLU A 208 1.49 -7.04 -18.72
CA GLU A 208 2.50 -7.42 -19.71
C GLU A 208 3.69 -6.46 -19.70
N ALA A 209 3.47 -5.16 -19.52
CA ALA A 209 4.55 -4.17 -19.45
C ALA A 209 5.45 -4.39 -18.21
N PHE A 210 4.86 -4.74 -17.06
CA PHE A 210 5.63 -5.11 -15.86
C PHE A 210 6.39 -6.43 -16.05
N VAL A 211 5.74 -7.48 -16.56
CA VAL A 211 6.39 -8.79 -16.80
C VAL A 211 7.54 -8.67 -17.81
N LYS A 212 7.35 -7.87 -18.87
CA LYS A 212 8.40 -7.58 -19.86
C LYS A 212 9.44 -6.56 -19.38
N LYS A 213 9.34 -6.09 -18.12
CA LYS A 213 10.23 -5.10 -17.50
C LYS A 213 10.35 -3.79 -18.29
N GLN A 214 9.27 -3.40 -18.96
CA GLN A 214 9.17 -2.12 -19.66
C GLN A 214 8.86 -0.98 -18.68
N ILE A 215 8.29 -1.32 -17.52
CA ILE A 215 8.07 -0.43 -16.39
C ILE A 215 8.86 -0.99 -15.22
N ASP A 216 9.75 -0.17 -14.67
CA ASP A 216 10.50 -0.47 -13.45
C ASP A 216 10.22 0.64 -12.44
N GLU A 217 9.46 0.30 -11.41
CA GLU A 217 9.06 1.24 -10.35
C GLU A 217 10.28 1.85 -9.65
N ASN A 218 11.32 1.06 -9.37
CA ASN A 218 12.49 1.54 -8.65
C ASN A 218 13.31 2.48 -9.54
N ALA A 219 13.44 2.16 -10.83
CA ALA A 219 14.12 3.03 -11.78
C ALA A 219 13.41 4.39 -11.90
N LEU A 220 12.08 4.41 -11.93
CA LEU A 220 11.28 5.66 -12.03
C LEU A 220 11.56 6.62 -10.87
N ARG A 221 11.82 6.12 -9.66
CA ARG A 221 12.10 6.98 -8.49
C ARG A 221 13.37 7.82 -8.63
N THR A 222 14.29 7.39 -9.50
CA THR A 222 15.55 8.10 -9.78
C THR A 222 15.46 9.05 -10.97
N LYS A 223 14.33 9.07 -11.67
CA LYS A 223 14.08 9.93 -12.83
C LYS A 223 13.73 11.35 -12.41
N THR A 224 13.91 12.29 -13.34
CA THR A 224 13.46 13.67 -13.14
C THR A 224 11.93 13.73 -13.07
N ILE A 225 11.38 14.82 -12.51
CA ILE A 225 9.91 15.00 -12.43
C ILE A 225 9.25 14.95 -13.82
N ASP A 226 9.91 15.44 -14.86
CA ASP A 226 9.40 15.41 -16.23
C ASP A 226 9.42 14.00 -16.85
N GLU A 227 10.23 13.11 -16.31
CA GLU A 227 10.40 11.71 -16.75
C GLU A 227 9.60 10.70 -15.90
N GLN A 228 9.05 11.13 -14.76
CA GLN A 228 8.17 10.34 -13.89
C GLN A 228 6.70 10.42 -14.36
#